data_AF-A0A1F3M300-F1
#
_entry.id   AF-A0A1F3M300-F1
#
_cell.length_a   1.000
_cell.length_b   1.000
_cell.length_c   1.000
_cell.angle_alpha   90.00
_cell.angle_beta   90.00
_cell.angle_gamma   90.00
#
_symmetry.space_group_name_H-M   'P 1'
#
loop_
_entity.id
_entity.type
_entity.pdbx_description
1 polymer ?
#
loop_
_entity_poly.entity_id
_entity_poly.type
_entity_poly.pdbx_seq_one_letter_code
_entity_poly.pdbx_strand_id
1 'polypeptide(L)'
;MRSDHTLLLHDLLAGRTPIGDRVWDISKLIDWALENLAVDETKIIVSGNSGGGTATLFAGACDTRIAASAPSSYFNTFSGSLGTFRHCDCNYVPGILDLGEMWDVAGLTAPRYFCAIHGIKDKSFPIDQTRIAFKNLQEIYKAAGVPENCELYEGSEGHRYYKQGAWNFIHKYIQKQ
;
A
#
# COMPACT_ATOMS: atom_id res chain seq x y z
N MET A 1 17.06 20.41 -1.41
CA MET A 1 15.98 19.39 -1.45
C MET A 1 14.94 19.90 -2.44
N ARG A 2 14.64 19.20 -3.53
CA ARG A 2 13.56 19.60 -4.46
C ARG A 2 12.22 19.39 -3.75
N SER A 3 11.24 20.24 -3.99
CA SER A 3 9.88 20.00 -3.48
C SER A 3 9.25 18.82 -4.20
N ASP A 4 8.33 18.12 -3.53
CA ASP A 4 7.58 17.01 -4.14
C ASP A 4 6.81 17.44 -5.40
N HIS A 5 6.39 18.71 -5.44
CA HIS A 5 5.77 19.32 -6.62
C HIS A 5 6.71 19.31 -7.83
N THR A 6 7.96 19.76 -7.65
CA THR A 6 8.97 19.78 -8.72
C THR A 6 9.30 18.36 -9.17
N LEU A 7 9.37 17.40 -8.24
CA LEU A 7 9.59 16.00 -8.59
C LEU A 7 8.44 15.46 -9.45
N LEU A 8 7.19 15.65 -9.02
CA LEU A 8 6.02 15.24 -9.80
C LEU A 8 6.06 15.83 -11.22
N LEU A 9 6.27 17.14 -11.37
CA LEU A 9 6.30 17.76 -12.70
C LEU A 9 7.40 17.19 -13.60
N HIS A 10 8.59 16.94 -13.06
CA HIS A 10 9.67 16.33 -13.84
C HIS A 10 9.36 14.88 -14.23
N ASP A 11 8.76 14.10 -13.33
CA ASP A 11 8.38 12.74 -13.63
C ASP A 11 7.29 12.71 -14.71
N LEU A 12 6.28 13.58 -14.60
CA LEU A 12 5.23 13.69 -15.61
C LEU A 12 5.80 14.09 -16.99
N LEU A 13 6.78 15.00 -17.04
CA LEU A 13 7.48 15.34 -18.29
C LEU A 13 8.19 14.14 -18.92
N ALA A 14 8.67 13.20 -18.10
CA ALA A 14 9.30 11.96 -18.53
C ALA A 14 8.30 10.81 -18.72
N GLY A 15 6.99 11.03 -18.57
CA GLY A 15 5.97 9.98 -18.65
C GLY A 15 5.97 9.01 -17.46
N ARG A 16 6.46 9.45 -16.30
CA ARG A 16 6.59 8.67 -15.05
C ARG A 16 5.80 9.32 -13.92
N THR A 17 5.78 8.68 -12.76
CA THR A 17 5.23 9.25 -11.52
C THR A 17 6.17 8.99 -10.35
N PRO A 18 6.15 9.83 -9.29
CA PRO A 18 6.89 9.56 -8.06
C PRO A 18 6.52 8.22 -7.41
N ILE A 19 5.28 7.74 -7.61
CA ILE A 19 4.84 6.42 -7.17
C ILE A 19 5.57 5.33 -7.96
N GLY A 20 5.63 5.44 -9.29
CA GLY A 20 6.36 4.51 -10.15
C GLY A 20 7.84 4.43 -9.80
N ASP A 21 8.47 5.57 -9.54
CA ASP A 21 9.88 5.63 -9.12
C ASP A 21 10.09 4.92 -7.77
N ARG A 22 9.19 5.10 -6.78
CA ARG A 22 9.26 4.37 -5.50
C ARG A 22 9.04 2.86 -5.64
N VAL A 23 8.14 2.45 -6.53
CA VAL A 23 7.93 1.02 -6.84
C VAL A 23 9.22 0.43 -7.43
N TRP A 24 9.85 1.15 -8.35
CA TRP A 24 11.11 0.74 -8.94
C TRP A 24 12.23 0.62 -7.89
N ASP A 25 12.35 1.60 -7.00
CA ASP A 25 13.34 1.58 -5.91
C ASP A 25 13.14 0.37 -4.99
N ILE A 26 11.89 0.04 -4.62
CA ILE A 26 11.58 -1.16 -3.82
C ILE A 26 11.96 -2.44 -4.57
N SER A 27 11.61 -2.53 -5.86
CA SER A 27 11.97 -3.68 -6.70
C SER A 27 13.49 -3.86 -6.78
N LYS A 28 14.26 -2.77 -6.88
CA LYS A 28 15.72 -2.79 -6.91
C LYS A 28 16.34 -3.14 -5.56
N LEU A 29 15.72 -2.70 -4.47
CA LEU A 29 16.12 -3.11 -3.13
C LEU A 29 15.93 -4.62 -2.92
N ILE A 30 14.83 -5.18 -3.44
CA ILE A 30 14.59 -6.63 -3.43
C ILE A 30 15.65 -7.36 -4.26
N ASP A 31 15.95 -6.89 -5.49
CA ASP A 31 17.01 -7.48 -6.33
C ASP A 31 18.33 -7.55 -5.55
N TRP A 32 18.74 -6.41 -4.98
CA TRP A 32 19.97 -6.33 -4.20
C TRP A 32 19.94 -7.24 -2.97
N ALA A 33 18.84 -7.30 -2.23
CA ALA A 33 18.73 -8.11 -1.03
C ALA A 33 18.83 -9.62 -1.34
N LEU A 34 18.20 -10.08 -2.42
CA LEU A 34 18.26 -11.48 -2.85
C LEU A 34 19.67 -11.90 -3.30
N GLU A 35 20.43 -10.96 -3.89
CA GLU A 35 21.80 -11.22 -4.32
C GLU A 35 22.83 -11.16 -3.19
N ASN A 36 22.59 -10.33 -2.16
CA ASN A 36 23.63 -9.95 -1.20
C ASN A 36 23.35 -10.43 0.24
N LEU A 37 22.14 -10.87 0.56
CA LEU A 37 21.73 -11.27 1.89
C LEU A 37 21.12 -12.69 1.87
N ALA A 38 21.16 -13.37 3.01
CA ALA A 38 20.45 -14.64 3.20
C ALA A 38 18.95 -14.39 3.47
N VAL A 39 18.23 -13.98 2.41
CA VAL A 39 16.79 -13.69 2.44
C VAL A 39 16.02 -14.90 1.90
N ASP A 40 14.92 -15.25 2.58
CA ASP A 40 13.94 -16.19 2.04
C ASP A 40 13.07 -15.46 1.01
N GLU A 41 13.27 -15.78 -0.27
CA GLU A 41 12.56 -15.17 -1.41
C GLU A 41 11.04 -15.39 -1.36
N THR A 42 10.57 -16.39 -0.62
CA THR A 42 9.15 -16.69 -0.47
C THR A 42 8.47 -15.86 0.63
N LYS A 43 9.26 -15.14 1.45
CA LYS A 43 8.80 -14.40 2.65
C LYS A 43 9.13 -12.91 2.60
N ILE A 44 9.16 -12.33 1.40
CA ILE A 44 9.37 -10.89 1.22
C ILE A 44 8.10 -10.12 1.62
N ILE A 45 8.21 -9.25 2.62
CA ILE A 45 7.08 -8.47 3.14
C ILE A 45 7.43 -6.99 3.09
N VAL A 46 6.49 -6.16 2.65
CA VAL A 46 6.62 -4.70 2.65
C VAL A 46 5.60 -4.07 3.58
N SER A 47 6.05 -3.10 4.37
CA SER A 47 5.22 -2.32 5.29
C SER A 47 5.76 -0.90 5.39
N GLY A 48 4.86 0.07 5.50
CA GLY A 48 5.23 1.47 5.56
C GLY A 48 4.07 2.35 5.98
N ASN A 49 4.38 3.51 6.55
CA ASN A 49 3.39 4.46 7.04
C ASN A 49 3.25 5.67 6.11
N SER A 50 2.02 6.12 5.85
CA SER A 50 1.75 7.36 5.09
C SER A 50 2.34 7.30 3.69
N GLY A 51 3.32 8.15 3.33
CA GLY A 51 4.05 8.02 2.05
C GLY A 51 4.75 6.66 1.88
N GLY A 52 5.18 6.02 2.97
CA GLY A 52 5.64 4.63 2.93
C GLY A 52 4.51 3.63 2.74
N GLY A 53 3.29 3.97 3.18
CA GLY A 53 2.07 3.20 2.92
C GLY A 53 1.67 3.28 1.45
N THR A 54 1.86 4.43 0.81
CA THR A 54 1.74 4.59 -0.65
C THR A 54 2.67 3.63 -1.37
N ALA A 55 3.97 3.68 -1.06
CA ALA A 55 4.96 2.81 -1.68
C ALA A 55 4.64 1.33 -1.43
N THR A 56 4.20 0.97 -0.22
CA THR A 56 3.80 -0.38 0.18
C THR A 56 2.62 -0.91 -0.64
N LEU A 57 1.56 -0.12 -0.80
CA LEU A 57 0.37 -0.50 -1.58
C LEU A 57 0.75 -0.78 -3.04
N PHE A 58 1.41 0.18 -3.69
CA PHE A 58 1.72 0.08 -5.11
C PHE A 58 2.83 -0.94 -5.39
N ALA A 59 3.83 -1.09 -4.52
CA ALA A 59 4.85 -2.12 -4.69
C ALA A 59 4.24 -3.52 -4.59
N GLY A 60 3.36 -3.76 -3.60
CA GLY A 60 2.64 -5.03 -3.47
C GLY A 60 1.83 -5.38 -4.72
N ALA A 61 1.20 -4.38 -5.33
CA ALA A 61 0.45 -4.53 -6.58
C ALA A 61 1.35 -4.85 -7.79
N CYS A 62 2.51 -4.19 -7.91
CA CYS A 62 3.35 -4.24 -9.11
C CYS A 62 4.44 -5.32 -9.09
N ASP A 63 4.94 -5.74 -7.92
CA ASP A 63 6.01 -6.73 -7.80
C ASP A 63 5.46 -8.01 -7.16
N THR A 64 5.36 -9.08 -7.95
CA THR A 64 4.77 -10.36 -7.53
C THR A 64 5.61 -11.14 -6.52
N ARG A 65 6.88 -10.75 -6.30
CA ARG A 65 7.77 -11.38 -5.32
C ARG A 65 7.41 -11.02 -3.89
N ILE A 66 6.71 -9.90 -3.70
CA ILE A 66 6.22 -9.46 -2.40
C ILE A 66 5.09 -10.40 -1.96
N ALA A 67 5.37 -11.26 -0.98
CA ALA A 67 4.42 -12.25 -0.45
C ALA A 67 3.33 -11.61 0.43
N ALA A 68 3.62 -10.46 1.05
CA ALA A 68 2.64 -9.70 1.82
C ALA A 68 2.86 -8.18 1.77
N SER A 69 1.76 -7.41 1.73
CA SER A 69 1.77 -5.94 1.78
C SER A 69 0.95 -5.42 2.96
N ALA A 70 1.54 -4.56 3.79
CA ALA A 70 0.91 -4.00 4.98
C ALA A 70 0.93 -2.46 5.00
N PRO A 71 0.19 -1.76 4.12
CA PRO A 71 0.19 -0.31 4.08
C PRO A 71 -0.48 0.27 5.32
N SER A 72 0.20 1.19 6.00
CA SER A 72 -0.31 1.87 7.20
C SER A 72 -0.61 3.34 6.94
N SER A 73 -1.75 3.82 7.43
CA SER A 73 -2.20 5.22 7.30
C SER A 73 -2.15 5.73 5.85
N TYR A 74 -2.64 4.92 4.91
CA TYR A 74 -2.74 5.28 3.48
C TYR A 74 -3.93 4.62 2.77
N PHE A 75 -4.13 3.31 2.95
CA PHE A 75 -5.19 2.57 2.26
C PHE A 75 -6.58 3.13 2.59
N ASN A 76 -7.25 3.65 1.56
CA ASN A 76 -8.46 4.44 1.66
C ASN A 76 -9.20 4.42 0.29
N THR A 77 -10.08 5.37 0.00
CA THR A 77 -10.55 5.62 -1.36
C THR A 77 -9.77 6.78 -1.97
N PHE A 78 -9.49 6.75 -3.27
CA PHE A 78 -8.88 7.89 -3.96
C PHE A 78 -9.80 9.10 -3.88
N SER A 79 -11.08 8.91 -4.19
CA SER A 79 -12.10 9.96 -4.18
C SER A 79 -12.32 10.58 -2.80
N GLY A 80 -12.40 9.75 -1.75
CA GLY A 80 -12.74 10.17 -0.38
C GLY A 80 -11.55 10.63 0.47
N SER A 81 -10.31 10.43 0.02
CA SER A 81 -9.10 10.99 0.66
C SER A 81 -8.29 11.90 -0.26
N LEU A 82 -7.69 11.37 -1.34
CA LEU A 82 -6.84 12.19 -2.23
C LEU A 82 -7.63 13.25 -2.99
N GLY A 83 -8.93 13.03 -3.22
CA GLY A 83 -9.84 13.97 -3.86
C GLY A 83 -10.47 15.02 -2.92
N THR A 84 -10.37 14.84 -1.60
CA THR A 84 -11.04 15.71 -0.61
C THR A 84 -10.06 16.46 0.30
N PHE A 85 -8.89 15.89 0.58
CA PHE A 85 -7.86 16.50 1.42
C PHE A 85 -6.61 16.84 0.61
N ARG A 86 -5.93 17.91 0.99
CA ARG A 86 -4.62 18.22 0.42
C ARG A 86 -3.59 17.21 0.92
N HIS A 87 -3.13 16.35 0.03
CA HIS A 87 -1.98 15.48 0.23
C HIS A 87 -0.75 16.02 -0.49
N CYS A 88 0.39 15.36 -0.29
CA CYS A 88 1.56 15.64 -1.08
C CYS A 88 1.32 15.23 -2.55
N ASP A 89 1.77 16.07 -3.49
CA ASP A 89 1.66 15.87 -4.94
C ASP A 89 2.23 14.52 -5.42
N CYS A 90 3.16 13.91 -4.67
CA CYS A 90 3.70 12.60 -4.99
C CYS A 90 2.71 11.42 -4.87
N ASN A 91 1.44 11.66 -4.49
CA ASN A 91 0.42 10.62 -4.35
C ASN A 91 -0.45 10.41 -5.60
N TYR A 92 -0.24 11.20 -6.65
CA TYR A 92 -1.13 11.19 -7.82
C TYR A 92 -0.55 10.37 -8.97
N VAL A 93 -1.40 9.51 -9.54
CA VAL A 93 -1.17 8.83 -10.83
C VAL A 93 -2.22 9.36 -11.81
N PRO A 94 -1.83 10.03 -12.91
CA PRO A 94 -2.78 10.55 -13.88
C PRO A 94 -3.68 9.45 -14.46
N GLY A 95 -5.00 9.73 -14.54
CA GLY A 95 -5.98 8.80 -15.12
C GLY A 95 -6.32 7.57 -14.26
N ILE A 96 -5.81 7.45 -13.03
CA ILE A 96 -6.02 6.24 -12.22
C ILE A 96 -7.49 5.95 -11.91
N LEU A 97 -8.31 7.00 -11.76
CA LEU A 97 -9.75 6.86 -11.53
C LEU A 97 -10.53 6.32 -12.73
N ASP A 98 -9.97 6.40 -13.94
CA ASP A 98 -10.56 5.78 -15.14
C ASP A 98 -10.35 4.26 -15.16
N LEU A 99 -9.39 3.77 -14.38
CA LEU A 99 -9.04 2.35 -14.27
C LEU A 99 -9.70 1.69 -13.06
N GLY A 100 -9.83 2.42 -11.95
CA GLY A 100 -10.45 1.91 -10.74
C GLY A 100 -10.11 2.74 -9.51
N GLU A 101 -10.40 2.16 -8.36
CA GLU A 101 -10.21 2.75 -7.05
C GLU A 101 -9.03 2.10 -6.30
N MET A 102 -8.68 2.65 -5.13
CA MET A 102 -7.49 2.20 -4.41
C MET A 102 -7.61 0.74 -3.93
N TRP A 103 -8.84 0.24 -3.75
CA TRP A 103 -9.09 -1.18 -3.47
C TRP A 103 -8.83 -2.08 -4.68
N ASP A 104 -8.95 -1.57 -5.92
CA ASP A 104 -8.60 -2.33 -7.12
C ASP A 104 -7.08 -2.47 -7.22
N VAL A 105 -6.33 -1.42 -6.88
CA VAL A 105 -4.86 -1.48 -6.74
C VAL A 105 -4.45 -2.50 -5.67
N ALA A 106 -5.06 -2.45 -4.48
CA ALA A 106 -4.82 -3.46 -3.45
C ALA A 106 -5.21 -4.87 -3.94
N GLY A 107 -6.28 -4.99 -4.72
CA GLY A 107 -6.77 -6.21 -5.31
C GLY A 107 -5.76 -6.92 -6.21
N LEU A 108 -4.86 -6.18 -6.88
CA LEU A 108 -3.74 -6.75 -7.65
C LEU A 108 -2.73 -7.54 -6.78
N THR A 109 -2.79 -7.38 -5.46
CA THR A 109 -2.01 -8.20 -4.53
C THR A 109 -2.58 -9.62 -4.40
N ALA A 110 -3.89 -9.81 -4.60
CA ALA A 110 -4.50 -11.13 -4.51
C ALA A 110 -3.85 -12.15 -5.48
N PRO A 111 -3.65 -13.41 -5.08
CA PRO A 111 -4.08 -14.05 -3.82
C PRO A 111 -3.11 -13.86 -2.64
N ARG A 112 -2.06 -13.04 -2.78
CA ARG A 112 -1.04 -12.81 -1.74
C ARG A 112 -1.61 -12.00 -0.58
N TYR A 113 -0.90 -11.94 0.54
CA TYR A 113 -1.46 -11.40 1.78
C TYR A 113 -1.49 -9.87 1.79
N PHE A 114 -2.58 -9.29 2.31
CA PHE A 114 -2.74 -7.84 2.42
C PHE A 114 -3.30 -7.45 3.79
N CYS A 115 -2.74 -6.40 4.41
CA CYS A 115 -3.29 -5.83 5.63
C CYS A 115 -3.30 -4.31 5.61
N ALA A 116 -4.50 -3.75 5.58
CA ALA A 116 -4.69 -2.33 5.80
C ALA A 116 -4.55 -2.02 7.30
N ILE A 117 -3.69 -1.06 7.65
CA ILE A 117 -3.46 -0.68 9.04
C ILE A 117 -3.81 0.79 9.21
N HIS A 118 -4.84 1.11 9.98
CA HIS A 118 -5.37 2.47 9.99
C HIS A 118 -5.77 2.98 11.37
N GLY A 119 -5.58 4.27 11.61
CA GLY A 119 -6.01 4.93 12.83
C GLY A 119 -7.43 5.47 12.74
N ILE A 120 -8.30 5.13 13.70
CA ILE A 120 -9.70 5.59 13.70
C ILE A 120 -9.86 7.11 13.85
N LYS A 121 -8.84 7.81 14.37
CA LYS A 121 -8.83 9.27 14.56
C LYS A 121 -7.97 10.00 13.50
N ASP A 122 -7.54 9.31 12.44
CA ASP A 122 -6.76 9.91 11.36
C ASP A 122 -7.66 10.84 10.53
N LYS A 123 -7.30 12.13 10.48
CA LYS A 123 -8.07 13.16 9.78
C LYS A 123 -7.70 13.28 8.31
N SER A 124 -6.46 12.91 7.94
CA SER A 124 -5.98 13.01 6.56
C SER A 124 -6.45 11.81 5.73
N PHE A 125 -6.65 10.68 6.40
CA PHE A 125 -7.19 9.46 5.82
C PHE A 125 -8.37 9.01 6.69
N PRO A 126 -9.61 9.43 6.38
CA PRO A 126 -10.76 9.10 7.21
C PRO A 126 -11.03 7.59 7.27
N ILE A 127 -11.22 7.05 8.47
CA ILE A 127 -11.46 5.61 8.69
C ILE A 127 -12.68 5.07 7.93
N ASP A 128 -13.73 5.88 7.77
CA ASP A 128 -14.94 5.45 7.06
C ASP A 128 -14.65 5.14 5.58
N GLN A 129 -13.75 5.90 4.96
CA GLN A 129 -13.32 5.64 3.60
C GLN A 129 -12.41 4.41 3.52
N THR A 130 -11.56 4.17 4.53
CA THR A 130 -10.80 2.91 4.65
C THR A 130 -11.73 1.70 4.78
N ARG A 131 -12.80 1.79 5.56
CA ARG A 131 -13.80 0.72 5.70
C ARG A 131 -14.54 0.44 4.39
N ILE A 132 -14.90 1.49 3.63
CA ILE A 132 -15.49 1.35 2.29
C ILE A 132 -14.52 0.63 1.35
N ALA A 133 -13.27 1.09 1.29
CA ALA A 133 -12.25 0.47 0.46
C ALA A 133 -12.01 -1.00 0.83
N PHE A 134 -11.90 -1.30 2.13
CA PHE A 134 -11.67 -2.65 2.61
C PHE A 134 -12.83 -3.58 2.29
N LYS A 135 -14.08 -3.12 2.43
CA LYS A 135 -15.26 -3.90 2.05
C LYS A 135 -15.23 -4.31 0.57
N ASN A 136 -14.83 -3.41 -0.33
CA ASN A 136 -14.71 -3.74 -1.77
C ASN A 136 -13.52 -4.68 -2.03
N LEU A 137 -12.40 -4.47 -1.34
CA LEU A 137 -11.24 -5.37 -1.42
C LEU A 137 -11.60 -6.80 -1.00
N GLN A 138 -12.42 -6.97 0.03
CA GLN A 138 -12.88 -8.29 0.47
C GLN A 138 -13.64 -9.04 -0.63
N GLU A 139 -14.41 -8.35 -1.47
CA GLU A 139 -15.09 -8.99 -2.62
C GLU A 139 -14.08 -9.46 -3.68
N ILE A 140 -12.98 -8.73 -3.90
CA ILE A 140 -11.90 -9.16 -4.80
C ILE A 140 -11.21 -10.42 -4.26
N TYR A 141 -10.84 -10.42 -2.98
CA TYR A 141 -10.19 -11.57 -2.34
C TYR A 141 -11.10 -12.80 -2.28
N LYS A 142 -12.40 -12.59 -2.09
CA LYS A 142 -13.41 -13.65 -2.18
C LYS A 142 -13.52 -14.21 -3.59
N ALA A 143 -13.52 -13.36 -4.62
CA ALA A 143 -13.52 -13.79 -6.02
C ALA A 143 -12.24 -14.55 -6.40
N ALA A 144 -11.11 -14.19 -5.80
CA ALA A 144 -9.83 -14.90 -5.93
C ALA A 144 -9.77 -16.23 -5.13
N GLY A 145 -10.82 -16.58 -4.38
CA GLY A 145 -10.91 -17.82 -3.61
C GLY A 145 -10.11 -17.84 -2.30
N VAL A 146 -9.63 -16.68 -1.83
CA VAL A 146 -8.81 -16.55 -0.61
C VAL A 146 -9.28 -15.40 0.30
N PRO A 147 -10.56 -15.36 0.72
CA PRO A 147 -11.13 -14.26 1.49
C PRO A 147 -10.40 -13.96 2.81
N GLU A 148 -9.69 -14.93 3.38
CA GLU A 148 -8.90 -14.83 4.61
C GLU A 148 -7.51 -14.20 4.44
N ASN A 149 -7.08 -13.95 3.19
CA ASN A 149 -5.77 -13.38 2.91
C ASN A 149 -5.73 -11.86 2.95
N CYS A 150 -6.86 -11.18 3.19
CA CYS A 150 -6.92 -9.75 3.47
C CYS A 150 -7.47 -9.46 4.87
N GLU A 151 -6.87 -8.51 5.59
CA GLU A 151 -7.36 -8.04 6.89
C GLU A 151 -7.25 -6.51 7.07
N LEU A 152 -8.03 -5.97 8.00
CA LEU A 152 -8.01 -4.57 8.40
C LEU A 152 -7.72 -4.47 9.89
N TYR A 153 -6.66 -3.77 10.25
CA TYR A 153 -6.34 -3.41 11.63
C TYR A 153 -6.75 -1.95 11.89
N GLU A 154 -7.61 -1.74 12.88
CA GLU A 154 -8.01 -0.42 13.34
C GLU A 154 -7.34 -0.07 14.68
N GLY A 155 -6.42 0.90 14.62
CA GLY A 155 -5.78 1.45 15.81
C GLY A 155 -6.60 2.56 16.43
N SER A 156 -6.62 2.65 17.76
CA SER A 156 -7.49 3.56 18.55
C SER A 156 -7.20 5.06 18.41
N GLU A 157 -6.23 5.43 17.58
CA GLU A 157 -5.61 6.75 17.58
C GLU A 157 -5.59 7.40 16.19
N GLY A 158 -4.90 8.53 16.03
CA GLY A 158 -4.74 9.22 14.74
C GLY A 158 -3.52 8.76 13.93
N HIS A 159 -3.13 9.56 12.94
CA HIS A 159 -2.07 9.27 11.98
C HIS A 159 -0.74 8.81 12.62
N ARG A 160 -0.42 7.52 12.54
CA ARG A 160 0.82 6.93 13.05
C ARG A 160 1.03 5.52 12.51
N TYR A 161 2.26 5.03 12.62
CA TYR A 161 2.55 3.61 12.38
C TYR A 161 2.12 2.74 13.56
N TYR A 162 1.17 1.83 13.34
CA TYR A 162 0.71 0.88 14.36
C TYR A 162 1.55 -0.40 14.32
N LYS A 163 2.67 -0.37 15.07
CA LYS A 163 3.60 -1.50 15.18
C LYS A 163 2.90 -2.82 15.54
N GLN A 164 1.93 -2.78 16.45
CA GLN A 164 1.21 -3.98 16.87
C GLN A 164 0.43 -4.61 15.71
N GLY A 165 -0.33 -3.81 14.94
CA GLY A 165 -1.03 -4.29 13.76
C GLY A 165 -0.09 -4.90 12.73
N ALA A 166 1.00 -4.18 12.41
CA ALA A 166 1.98 -4.64 11.44
C ALA A 166 2.70 -5.93 11.85
N TRP A 167 3.24 -5.99 13.08
CA TRP A 167 3.98 -7.17 13.53
C TRP A 167 3.08 -8.37 13.80
N ASN A 168 1.85 -8.16 14.27
CA ASN A 168 0.89 -9.26 14.40
C ASN A 168 0.57 -9.89 13.05
N PHE A 169 0.33 -9.06 12.03
CA PHE A 169 0.17 -9.49 10.65
C PHE A 169 1.43 -10.26 10.20
N ILE A 170 2.60 -9.62 10.21
CA ILE A 170 3.87 -10.20 9.75
C ILE A 170 4.14 -11.57 10.41
N HIS A 171 4.03 -11.66 11.74
CA HIS A 171 4.28 -12.93 12.44
C HIS A 171 3.26 -14.01 12.07
N LYS A 172 1.99 -13.66 11.92
CA LYS A 172 0.93 -14.59 11.49
C LYS A 172 1.25 -15.21 10.13
N TYR A 173 1.85 -14.47 9.20
CA TYR A 173 2.15 -15.00 7.86
C TYR A 173 3.49 -15.70 7.75
N ILE A 174 4.52 -15.22 8.46
CA ILE A 174 5.81 -15.92 8.51
C ILE A 174 5.66 -17.33 9.12
N GLN A 175 4.72 -17.53 10.05
CA GLN A 175 4.48 -18.81 10.73
C GLN A 175 3.52 -19.77 9.99
N LYS A 176 2.76 -19.29 9.00
CA LYS A 176 1.70 -20.07 8.32
C LYS A 176 2.19 -20.92 7.14
N GLN A 177 3.48 -20.89 6.83
CA GLN A 177 4.13 -21.64 5.74
C GLN A 177 5.30 -22.46 6.27
#